data_AF-A0ABD5V1G6-F1
#
_entry.id   AF-A0ABD5V1G6-F1
#
_cell.length_a   1.000
_cell.length_b   1.000
_cell.length_c   1.000
_cell.angle_alpha   90.00
_cell.angle_beta   90.00
_cell.angle_gamma   90.00
#
_symmetry.space_group_name_H-M   'P 1'
#
loop_
_entity.id
_entity.type
_entity.pdbx_description
1 polymer ?
#
loop_
_entity_poly.entity_id
_entity_poly.type
_entity_poly.pdbx_seq_one_letter_code
_entity_poly.pdbx_strand_id
1 'polypeptide(L)' 'MSTKATPASAVDGESEVMASIDDAPDGERVVIADVTTDDAWLAMPLRDASSLSDWR' A
#
# COMPACT_ATOMS: atom_id res chain seq x y z
N MET A 1 -13.72 14.75 0.12
CA MET A 1 -14.00 13.39 -0.37
C MET A 1 -13.29 12.43 0.55
N SER A 2 -13.96 11.38 1.05
CA SER A 2 -13.30 10.32 1.82
C SER A 2 -12.76 9.31 0.81
N THR A 3 -11.45 9.12 0.74
CA THR A 3 -10.84 8.06 -0.07
C THR A 3 -11.02 6.73 0.67
N LYS A 4 -11.22 5.64 -0.07
CA LYS A 4 -11.52 4.32 0.51
C LYS A 4 -10.29 3.44 0.35
N ALA A 5 -9.65 3.10 1.47
CA ALA A 5 -8.55 2.14 1.48
C ALA A 5 -9.06 0.71 1.77
N THR A 6 -8.60 -0.28 0.99
CA THR A 6 -8.85 -1.70 1.28
C THR A 6 -7.58 -2.34 1.84
N PRO A 7 -7.56 -2.81 3.10
CA PRO A 7 -6.36 -3.35 3.73
C PRO A 7 -6.06 -4.79 3.28
N ALA A 8 -4.78 -5.09 3.10
CA ALA A 8 -4.21 -6.42 2.93
C ALA A 8 -2.95 -6.51 3.81
N SER A 9 -2.98 -7.29 4.88
CA SER A 9 -1.82 -7.51 5.76
C SER A 9 -0.99 -8.69 5.26
N ALA A 10 0.33 -8.56 5.25
CA ALA A 10 1.21 -9.56 4.64
C ALA A 10 2.47 -9.88 5.44
N VAL A 11 2.43 -10.03 6.78
CA VAL A 11 3.55 -10.67 7.50
C VAL A 11 3.11 -11.24 8.85
N ASP A 12 3.60 -12.45 9.17
CA ASP A 12 3.58 -13.07 10.50
C ASP A 12 4.92 -12.71 11.19
N GLY A 13 4.88 -11.79 12.16
CA GLY A 13 6.07 -11.31 12.87
C GLY A 13 5.94 -9.89 13.42
N GLU A 14 6.81 -9.55 14.36
CA GLU A 14 6.82 -8.34 15.23
C GLU A 14 6.84 -6.98 14.49
N SER A 15 6.97 -7.00 13.16
CA SER A 15 6.82 -5.85 12.27
C SER A 15 5.62 -6.09 11.36
N GLU A 16 4.47 -5.54 11.75
CA GLU A 16 3.26 -5.63 10.96
C GLU A 16 3.31 -4.58 9.85
N VAL A 17 3.32 -5.03 8.59
CA VAL A 17 3.18 -4.17 7.41
C VAL A 17 1.82 -4.39 6.79
N MET A 18 1.13 -3.30 6.47
CA MET A 18 -0.14 -3.32 5.76
C MET A 18 0.03 -2.69 4.38
N ALA A 19 -0.53 -3.35 3.37
CA ALA A 19 -0.67 -2.81 2.03
C ALA A 19 -2.14 -2.45 1.78
N SER A 20 -2.39 -1.35 1.08
CA SER A 20 -3.73 -1.01 0.61
C SER A 20 -3.68 -0.26 -0.72
N ILE A 21 -4.82 -0.26 -1.42
CA ILE A 21 -5.04 0.62 -2.56
C ILE A 21 -5.89 1.79 -2.10
N ASP A 22 -5.45 3.00 -2.41
CA ASP A 22 -6.12 4.27 -2.10
C ASP A 22 -6.53 4.99 -3.38
N ASP A 23 -7.78 5.46 -3.42
CA ASP A 23 -8.36 6.23 -4.52
C ASP A 23 -7.98 7.71 -4.37
N ALA A 24 -6.90 8.16 -5.02
CA ALA A 24 -6.46 9.56 -4.97
C ALA A 24 -6.99 10.40 -6.16
N PRO A 25 -7.00 11.74 -6.08
CA PRO A 25 -7.46 12.61 -7.18
C PRO A 25 -6.69 12.44 -8.50
N ASP A 26 -5.44 12.00 -8.42
CA ASP A 26 -4.54 11.74 -9.55
C ASP A 26 -4.50 10.26 -10.00
N GLY A 27 -5.36 9.41 -9.41
CA GLY A 27 -5.51 7.99 -9.73
C GLY A 27 -5.27 7.08 -8.52
N GLU A 28 -5.39 5.77 -8.75
CA GLU A 28 -5.14 4.77 -7.70
C GLU A 28 -3.66 4.75 -7.29
N ARG A 29 -3.42 4.62 -5.99
CA ARG A 29 -2.08 4.48 -5.41
C ARG A 29 -1.99 3.23 -4.56
N VAL A 30 -0.87 2.55 -4.63
CA VAL A 30 -0.52 1.53 -3.64
C VAL A 30 0.17 2.21 -2.46
N VAL A 31 -0.31 1.89 -1.26
CA VAL A 31 0.22 2.38 0.01
C VAL A 31 0.78 1.19 0.78
N ILE A 32 2.00 1.34 1.29
CA ILE A 32 2.64 0.37 2.19
C ILE A 32 2.94 1.12 3.49
N ALA A 33 2.33 0.68 4.59
CA ALA A 33 2.49 1.28 5.90
C ALA A 33 3.09 0.28 6.89
N ASP A 34 4.14 0.71 7.59
CA ASP A 34 4.55 0.08 8.84
C ASP A 34 3.56 0.54 9.92
N VAL A 35 2.74 -0.38 10.43
CA VAL A 35 1.71 -0.03 11.42
C VAL A 35 2.26 0.03 12.85
N THR A 36 3.55 -0.24 13.03
CA THR A 36 4.24 -0.19 14.33
C THR A 36 4.91 1.17 14.58
N THR A 37 5.05 2.00 13.55
CA THR A 37 5.74 3.30 13.62
C THR A 37 4.86 4.40 13.03
N ASP A 38 4.60 5.45 13.82
CA ASP A 38 3.82 6.60 13.34
C ASP A 38 4.49 7.28 12.14
N ASP A 39 3.67 7.69 11.17
CA ASP A 39 4.08 8.36 9.93
C ASP A 39 5.07 7.57 9.05
N ALA A 40 5.27 6.27 9.31
CA ALA A 40 6.14 5.40 8.52
C ALA A 40 5.36 4.71 7.38
N TRP A 41 5.24 5.39 6.25
CA TRP A 41 4.56 4.85 5.07
C TRP A 41 5.19 5.34 3.76
N LEU A 42 4.94 4.57 2.70
CA LEU A 42 5.32 4.89 1.33
C LEU A 42 4.08 4.74 0.43
N ALA A 43 3.98 5.58 -0.60
CA ALA A 43 2.96 5.43 -1.63
C ALA A 43 3.51 5.72 -3.01
N MET A 44 3.01 5.00 -4.00
CA MET A 44 3.32 5.22 -5.42
C MET A 44 2.08 5.01 -6.28
N PRO A 45 2.01 5.61 -7.48
CA PRO A 45 0.92 5.34 -8.42
C PRO A 45 0.82 3.85 -8.73
N LEU A 46 -0.39 3.29 -8.74
CA LEU A 46 -0.60 1.86 -8.97
C LEU A 46 -0.08 1.40 -10.35
N ARG A 47 -0.18 2.26 -11.36
CA ARG A 47 0.35 2.02 -12.71
C ARG A 47 1.88 1.82 -12.76
N ASP A 48 2.59 2.33 -11.76
CA ASP A 48 4.05 2.24 -11.67
C ASP A 48 4.47 1.00 -10.85
N ALA A 49 3.53 0.37 -10.14
CA ALA A 49 3.74 -0.89 -9.45
C ALA A 49 3.75 -2.04 -10.47
N SER A 50 4.80 -2.85 -10.47
CA SER A 50 4.86 -4.04 -11.30
C SER A 50 3.94 -5.15 -10.78
N SER A 51 3.32 -5.91 -11.67
CA SER A 51 2.66 -7.15 -11.27
C SER A 51 3.71 -8.21 -10.94
N LEU A 52 3.40 -9.15 -10.04
CA LEU A 52 4.31 -10.26 -9.72
C LEU A 52 4.66 -11.11 -10.94
N SER A 53 3.74 -11.20 -11.91
CA SER A 53 3.96 -11.85 -13.20
C SER A 53 5.03 -11.16 -14.04
N ASP A 54 5.19 -9.84 -13.93
CA ASP A 54 6.20 -9.06 -14.67
C ASP A 54 7.61 -9.21 -14.08
N TRP A 55 7.72 -9.75 -12.85
CA TRP A 55 8.99 -9.94 -12.13
C TRP A 55 9.66 -11.29 -12.41
N ARG A 56 8.99 -12.18 -13.14
CA ARG A 56 9.50 -13.52 -13.45
C ARG A 56 10.56 -13.49 -14.53
#